data_AF-A0A6V2ABV0-F1
#
_entry.id   AF-A0A6V2ABV0-F1
#
_cell.length_a   1.000
_cell.length_b   1.000
_cell.length_c   1.000
_cell.angle_alpha   90.00
_cell.angle_beta   90.00
_cell.angle_gamma   90.00
#
_symmetry.space_group_name_H-M   'P 1'
#
loop_
_entity.id
_entity.type
_entity.pdbx_description
1 polymer ?
#
loop_
_entity_poly.entity_id
_entity_poly.type
_entity_poly.pdbx_seq_one_letter_code
_entity_poly.pdbx_strand_id
1 'polypeptide(L)'
;MANARTKDGESCLHLISISGSVEIAKVLLDAGADPNWRSTWENGLRMHPLSWNVYGGHNEIVRLLLDAGARVNDDFDLTPITNEKVTVLDISEQLLENMGIDPNDTENKFVLTHQLLLEKGGKKFAELTSSEGGEL
;
A
#
# COMPACT_ATOMS: atom_id res chain seq x y z
N MET A 1 -7.55 20.15 8.51
CA MET A 1 -7.68 19.02 9.46
C MET A 1 -7.36 17.66 8.82
N ALA A 2 -7.08 17.57 7.51
CA ALA A 2 -6.86 16.28 6.81
C ALA A 2 -5.61 15.49 7.26
N ASN A 3 -4.64 16.15 7.91
CA ASN A 3 -3.39 15.54 8.39
C ASN A 3 -3.40 15.24 9.90
N ALA A 4 -4.57 15.18 10.54
CA ALA A 4 -4.67 14.71 11.92
C ALA A 4 -4.23 13.24 12.03
N ARG A 5 -3.62 12.87 13.16
CA ARG A 5 -2.99 11.56 13.35
C ARG A 5 -3.35 10.92 14.68
N THR A 6 -3.41 9.60 14.70
CA THR A 6 -3.52 8.81 15.93
C THR A 6 -2.20 8.85 16.72
N LYS A 7 -2.19 8.27 17.94
CA LYS A 7 -0.96 8.12 18.73
C LYS A 7 0.10 7.29 18.02
N ASP A 8 -0.34 6.36 17.17
CA ASP A 8 0.51 5.49 16.37
C ASP A 8 0.91 6.14 15.02
N GLY A 9 0.60 7.43 14.85
CA GLY A 9 0.97 8.20 13.67
C GLY A 9 0.13 7.91 12.43
N GLU A 10 -0.97 7.17 12.56
CA GLU A 10 -1.85 6.84 11.43
C GLU A 10 -2.65 8.07 11.02
N SER A 11 -2.65 8.37 9.72
CA SER A 11 -3.51 9.42 9.15
C SER A 11 -4.92 8.89 8.88
N CYS A 12 -5.87 9.78 8.60
CA CYS A 12 -7.21 9.37 8.17
C CYS A 12 -7.19 8.46 6.93
N LEU A 13 -6.22 8.63 6.01
CA LEU A 13 -6.04 7.78 4.84
C LEU A 13 -5.57 6.35 5.18
N HIS A 14 -5.01 6.12 6.37
CA HIS A 14 -4.82 4.76 6.88
C HIS A 14 -6.20 4.20 7.27
N LEU A 15 -6.87 4.87 8.21
CA LEU A 15 -8.11 4.39 8.83
C LEU A 15 -9.26 4.10 7.86
N ILE A 16 -9.29 4.74 6.69
CA ILE A 16 -10.29 4.41 5.65
C ILE A 16 -10.22 2.95 5.18
N SER A 17 -9.09 2.26 5.30
CA SER A 17 -8.98 0.85 4.92
C SER A 17 -9.86 -0.07 5.79
N ILE A 18 -10.22 0.36 6.99
CA ILE A 18 -11.16 -0.39 7.85
C ILE A 18 -12.57 -0.28 7.30
N SER A 19 -12.93 0.91 6.80
CA SER A 19 -14.27 1.21 6.28
C SER A 19 -14.48 0.86 4.81
N GLY A 20 -13.41 0.87 4.00
CA GLY A 20 -13.49 0.78 2.54
C GLY A 20 -14.20 1.97 1.87
N SER A 21 -14.37 3.11 2.55
CA SER A 21 -15.13 4.25 2.02
C SER A 21 -14.32 5.07 0.99
N VAL A 22 -14.69 4.91 -0.27
CA VAL A 22 -14.10 5.63 -1.41
C VAL A 22 -14.42 7.12 -1.36
N GLU A 23 -15.61 7.50 -0.91
CA GLU A 23 -16.03 8.90 -0.80
C GLU A 23 -15.17 9.66 0.22
N ILE A 24 -14.91 9.04 1.37
CA ILE A 24 -14.04 9.64 2.40
C ILE A 24 -12.60 9.75 1.88
N ALA A 25 -12.12 8.74 1.16
CA ALA A 25 -10.79 8.78 0.54
C ALA A 25 -10.64 9.99 -0.40
N LYS A 26 -11.62 10.23 -1.27
CA LYS A 26 -11.64 11.39 -2.18
C LYS A 26 -11.59 12.71 -1.42
N VAL A 27 -12.49 12.88 -0.44
CA VAL A 27 -12.57 14.12 0.36
C VAL A 27 -11.25 14.41 1.09
N LEU A 28 -10.59 13.37 1.62
CA LEU A 28 -9.31 13.53 2.30
C LEU A 28 -8.19 13.94 1.33
N LEU A 29 -8.10 13.28 0.17
CA LEU A 29 -7.10 13.60 -0.85
C LEU A 29 -7.31 15.01 -1.44
N ASP A 30 -8.56 15.38 -1.74
CA ASP A 30 -8.92 16.72 -2.19
C ASP A 30 -8.59 17.80 -1.15
N ALA A 31 -8.66 17.44 0.14
CA ALA A 31 -8.27 18.31 1.26
C ALA A 31 -6.74 18.37 1.50
N GLY A 32 -5.93 17.74 0.64
CA GLY A 32 -4.47 17.73 0.71
C GLY A 32 -3.90 16.75 1.74
N ALA A 33 -4.60 15.66 2.03
CA ALA A 33 -4.03 14.57 2.82
C ALA A 33 -2.84 13.95 2.08
N ASP A 34 -1.73 13.75 2.79
CA ASP A 34 -0.52 13.15 2.22
C ASP A 34 -0.70 11.64 2.02
N PRO A 35 -0.72 11.13 0.77
CA PRO A 35 -0.91 9.71 0.49
C PRO A 35 0.34 8.88 0.79
N ASN A 36 1.49 9.52 1.04
CA ASN A 36 2.77 8.90 1.37
C ASN A 36 3.12 9.03 2.85
N TRP A 37 2.17 9.41 3.70
CA TRP A 37 2.43 9.53 5.12
C TRP A 37 2.78 8.16 5.74
N ARG A 38 3.89 8.07 6.48
CA ARG A 38 4.27 6.85 7.22
C ARG A 38 3.68 6.87 8.63
N SER A 39 2.99 5.80 9.01
CA SER A 39 2.65 5.57 10.41
C SER A 39 3.93 5.40 11.24
N THR A 40 3.83 5.73 12.53
CA THR A 40 4.96 5.70 13.47
C THR A 40 4.74 4.63 14.53
N TRP A 41 4.08 3.52 14.16
CA TRP A 41 3.77 2.44 15.10
C TRP A 41 5.07 1.91 15.72
N GLU A 42 5.20 2.08 17.04
CA GLU A 42 6.31 1.53 17.81
C GLU A 42 6.21 0.00 17.75
N ASN A 43 7.31 -0.67 17.39
CA ASN A 43 7.40 -2.07 16.90
C ASN A 43 7.55 -2.20 15.38
N GLY A 44 8.05 -1.17 14.69
CA GLY A 44 8.70 -1.29 13.37
C GLY A 44 7.80 -1.63 12.18
N LEU A 45 6.48 -1.64 12.35
CA LEU A 45 5.53 -1.70 11.24
C LEU A 45 5.25 -0.29 10.73
N ARG A 46 6.10 0.20 9.82
CA ARG A 46 5.89 1.50 9.18
C ARG A 46 5.06 1.31 7.93
N MET A 47 3.77 1.58 8.06
CA MET A 47 2.83 1.43 6.96
C MET A 47 2.51 2.78 6.32
N HIS A 48 2.15 2.74 5.04
CA HIS A 48 1.61 3.87 4.30
C HIS A 48 0.12 3.60 3.97
N PRO A 49 -0.68 4.62 3.65
CA PRO A 49 -2.08 4.43 3.23
C PRO A 49 -2.24 3.39 2.12
N LEU A 50 -1.33 3.37 1.15
CA LEU A 50 -1.36 2.43 0.03
C LEU A 50 -1.35 0.98 0.50
N SER A 51 -0.39 0.61 1.36
CA SER A 51 -0.25 -0.75 1.88
C SER A 51 -1.47 -1.25 2.66
N TRP A 52 -2.12 -0.40 3.47
CA TRP A 52 -3.33 -0.78 4.20
C TRP A 52 -4.50 -1.09 3.27
N ASN A 53 -4.64 -0.31 2.21
CA ASN A 53 -5.71 -0.49 1.25
C ASN A 53 -5.45 -1.67 0.31
N VAL A 54 -4.19 -1.99 0.01
CA VAL A 54 -3.80 -3.23 -0.68
C VAL A 54 -4.13 -4.46 0.16
N TYR A 55 -3.79 -4.45 1.46
CA TYR A 55 -4.13 -5.55 2.38
C TYR A 55 -5.63 -5.78 2.52
N GLY A 56 -6.44 -4.70 2.47
CA GLY A 56 -7.90 -4.78 2.47
C GLY A 56 -8.53 -5.21 1.14
N GLY A 57 -7.75 -5.21 0.04
CA GLY A 57 -8.24 -5.39 -1.32
C GLY A 57 -9.13 -4.25 -1.80
N HIS A 58 -8.92 -3.03 -1.30
CA HIS A 58 -9.70 -1.84 -1.66
C HIS A 58 -9.16 -1.19 -2.93
N ASN A 59 -9.26 -1.91 -4.06
CA ASN A 59 -8.77 -1.50 -5.38
C ASN A 59 -9.09 -0.04 -5.74
N GLU A 60 -10.30 0.44 -5.44
CA GLU A 60 -10.70 1.80 -5.84
C GLU A 60 -10.01 2.87 -5.01
N ILE A 61 -9.73 2.58 -3.72
CA ILE A 61 -8.95 3.46 -2.86
C ILE A 61 -7.47 3.40 -3.27
N VAL A 62 -6.96 2.21 -3.60
CA VAL A 62 -5.60 2.03 -4.13
C VAL A 62 -5.42 2.87 -5.40
N ARG A 63 -6.39 2.87 -6.31
CA ARG A 63 -6.37 3.71 -7.52
C ARG A 63 -6.30 5.19 -7.17
N LEU A 64 -7.16 5.66 -6.26
CA LEU A 64 -7.17 7.06 -5.82
C LEU A 64 -5.85 7.48 -5.18
N LEU A 65 -5.25 6.63 -4.34
CA LEU A 65 -3.96 6.90 -3.71
C LEU A 65 -2.85 7.01 -4.76
N LEU A 66 -2.80 6.09 -5.73
CA LEU A 66 -1.81 6.10 -6.80
C LEU A 66 -1.99 7.33 -7.71
N ASP A 67 -3.22 7.69 -8.04
CA ASP A 67 -3.53 8.90 -8.82
C ASP A 67 -3.17 10.19 -8.07
N ALA A 68 -3.24 10.17 -6.72
CA ALA A 68 -2.79 11.26 -5.86
C ALA A 68 -1.25 11.29 -5.64
N GLY A 69 -0.49 10.40 -6.29
CA GLY A 69 0.97 10.37 -6.19
C GLY A 69 1.50 9.52 -5.04
N ALA A 70 0.74 8.53 -4.57
CA ALA A 70 1.28 7.48 -3.71
C ALA A 70 2.40 6.73 -4.43
N ARG A 71 3.51 6.51 -3.73
CA ARG A 71 4.69 5.84 -4.29
C ARG A 71 4.48 4.32 -4.24
N VAL A 72 4.26 3.75 -5.42
CA VAL A 72 3.99 2.31 -5.61
C VAL A 72 5.16 1.40 -5.24
N ASN A 73 6.38 1.93 -5.22
CA ASN A 73 7.61 1.17 -4.97
C ASN A 73 8.30 1.56 -3.66
N ASP A 74 7.64 2.36 -2.80
CA ASP A 74 8.24 2.73 -1.51
C ASP A 74 8.43 1.49 -0.64
N ASP A 75 9.58 1.45 0.03
CA ASP A 75 9.93 0.34 0.89
C ASP A 75 8.94 0.24 2.05
N PHE A 76 8.59 -1.00 2.34
CA PHE A 76 7.63 -1.32 3.36
C PHE A 76 8.31 -2.12 4.47
N ASP A 77 8.19 -1.62 5.70
CA ASP A 77 8.75 -2.26 6.89
C ASP A 77 7.67 -3.19 7.47
N LEU A 78 7.51 -4.41 6.92
CA LEU A 78 6.50 -5.40 7.37
C LEU A 78 6.95 -6.21 8.56
N THR A 79 8.25 -6.22 8.82
CA THR A 79 8.84 -7.17 9.75
C THR A 79 10.06 -6.55 10.43
N PRO A 80 9.90 -6.09 11.68
CA PRO A 80 11.04 -5.73 12.54
C PRO A 80 11.97 -6.92 12.78
N ILE A 81 11.49 -8.14 12.51
CA ILE A 81 12.11 -9.41 12.89
C ILE A 81 12.97 -9.98 11.76
N THR A 82 12.59 -9.81 10.48
CA THR A 82 13.33 -10.40 9.34
C THR A 82 14.22 -9.41 8.61
N ASN A 83 14.05 -8.09 8.83
CA ASN A 83 14.76 -7.03 8.08
C ASN A 83 14.59 -7.17 6.55
N GLU A 84 13.58 -7.92 6.12
CA GLU A 84 13.23 -8.10 4.72
C GLU A 84 12.43 -6.90 4.27
N LYS A 85 13.02 -6.15 3.33
CA LYS A 85 12.30 -5.11 2.63
C LYS A 85 11.38 -5.76 1.61
N VAL A 86 10.12 -5.38 1.64
CA VAL A 86 9.10 -5.81 0.67
C VAL A 86 8.44 -4.58 0.07
N THR A 87 7.84 -4.74 -1.11
CA THR A 87 6.99 -3.72 -1.74
C THR A 87 5.52 -4.07 -1.58
N VAL A 88 4.63 -3.13 -1.89
CA VAL A 88 3.19 -3.42 -1.93
C VAL A 88 2.83 -4.48 -2.98
N LEU A 89 3.64 -4.64 -4.03
CA LEU A 89 3.45 -5.70 -5.02
C LEU A 89 3.76 -7.07 -4.40
N ASP A 90 4.88 -7.20 -3.67
CA ASP A 90 5.23 -8.44 -2.95
C ASP A 90 4.13 -8.83 -1.96
N ILE A 91 3.57 -7.85 -1.24
CA ILE A 91 2.44 -8.08 -0.32
C ILE A 91 1.22 -8.59 -1.07
N SER A 92 0.84 -7.95 -2.17
CA SER A 92 -0.33 -8.35 -2.94
C SER A 92 -0.20 -9.77 -3.48
N GLU A 93 0.99 -10.17 -3.94
CA GLU A 93 1.27 -11.52 -4.42
C GLU A 93 1.20 -12.55 -3.29
N GLN A 94 1.86 -12.28 -2.16
CA GLN A 94 1.79 -13.15 -0.98
C GLN A 94 0.34 -13.32 -0.47
N LEU A 95 -0.48 -12.27 -0.55
CA LEU A 95 -1.90 -12.36 -0.18
C LEU A 95 -2.67 -13.29 -1.13
N LEU A 96 -2.45 -13.19 -2.44
CA LEU A 96 -3.07 -14.08 -3.42
C LEU A 96 -2.69 -15.55 -3.18
N GLU A 97 -1.40 -15.81 -2.96
CA GLU A 97 -0.87 -17.15 -2.68
C GLU A 97 -1.42 -17.72 -1.37
N ASN A 98 -1.36 -16.96 -0.28
CA ASN A 98 -1.81 -17.41 1.05
C ASN A 98 -3.33 -17.65 1.11
N MET A 99 -4.10 -16.91 0.32
CA MET A 99 -5.55 -17.11 0.23
C MET A 99 -5.95 -18.18 -0.79
N GLY A 100 -5.01 -18.69 -1.59
CA GLY A 100 -5.29 -19.64 -2.66
C GLY A 100 -6.18 -19.06 -3.76
N ILE A 101 -6.07 -17.75 -4.01
CA ILE A 101 -6.83 -17.05 -5.05
C ILE A 101 -6.18 -17.32 -6.41
N ASP A 102 -6.97 -17.71 -7.40
CA ASP A 102 -6.49 -17.84 -8.77
C ASP A 102 -6.06 -16.45 -9.30
N PRO A 103 -4.80 -16.25 -9.70
CA PRO A 103 -4.33 -14.97 -10.23
C PRO A 103 -5.04 -14.54 -11.53
N ASN A 104 -5.79 -15.42 -12.18
CA ASN A 104 -6.60 -15.12 -13.36
C ASN A 104 -8.06 -14.77 -13.03
N ASP A 105 -8.46 -14.81 -11.76
CA ASP A 105 -9.80 -14.41 -11.33
C ASP A 105 -9.94 -12.88 -11.39
N THR A 106 -10.32 -12.37 -12.56
CA THR A 106 -10.49 -10.94 -12.82
C THR A 106 -11.67 -10.31 -12.07
N GLU A 107 -12.52 -11.11 -11.43
CA GLU A 107 -13.60 -10.59 -10.58
C GLU A 107 -13.14 -10.42 -9.12
N ASN A 108 -12.00 -11.01 -8.76
CA ASN A 108 -11.47 -10.92 -7.40
C ASN A 108 -10.80 -9.56 -7.14
N LYS A 109 -11.26 -8.88 -6.09
CA LYS A 109 -10.71 -7.57 -5.69
C LYS A 109 -9.20 -7.57 -5.40
N PHE A 110 -8.63 -8.68 -4.91
CA PHE A 110 -7.19 -8.79 -4.67
C PHE A 110 -6.41 -8.93 -5.97
N VAL A 111 -6.95 -9.68 -6.94
CA VAL A 111 -6.36 -9.80 -8.29
C VAL A 111 -6.42 -8.46 -9.02
N LEU A 112 -7.56 -7.77 -8.96
CA LEU A 112 -7.70 -6.41 -9.51
C LEU A 112 -6.72 -5.43 -8.88
N THR A 113 -6.53 -5.51 -7.56
CA THR A 113 -5.55 -4.68 -6.84
C THR A 113 -4.12 -5.01 -7.31
N HIS A 114 -3.78 -6.28 -7.43
CA HIS A 114 -2.47 -6.74 -7.90
C HIS A 114 -2.19 -6.26 -9.34
N GLN A 115 -3.15 -6.41 -10.25
CA GLN A 115 -3.05 -5.91 -11.63
C GLN A 115 -2.88 -4.39 -11.68
N LEU A 116 -3.65 -3.64 -10.88
CA LEU A 116 -3.52 -2.19 -10.79
C LEU A 116 -2.12 -1.75 -10.32
N LEU A 117 -1.52 -2.47 -9.37
CA LEU A 117 -0.14 -2.19 -8.93
C LEU A 117 0.85 -2.38 -10.09
N LEU A 118 0.72 -3.47 -10.86
CA LEU A 118 1.56 -3.72 -12.04
C LEU A 118 1.38 -2.62 -13.11
N GLU A 119 0.14 -2.23 -13.41
CA GLU A 119 -0.18 -1.16 -14.36
C GLU A 119 0.45 0.18 -13.96
N LYS A 120 0.53 0.46 -12.66
CA LYS A 120 1.12 1.69 -12.11
C LYS A 120 2.64 1.60 -11.93
N GLY A 121 3.28 0.53 -12.42
CA GLY A 121 4.73 0.35 -12.37
C GLY A 121 5.25 -0.14 -11.03
N GLY A 122 4.40 -0.82 -10.26
CA GLY A 122 4.79 -1.61 -9.09
C GLY A 122 5.78 -2.69 -9.51
N LYS A 123 6.88 -2.78 -8.77
CA LYS A 123 7.94 -3.77 -8.95
C LYS A 123 8.17 -4.49 -7.64
N LYS A 124 8.62 -5.73 -7.73
CA LYS A 124 9.01 -6.49 -6.54
C LYS A 124 10.28 -5.90 -5.95
N PHE A 125 10.49 -6.06 -4.64
CA PHE A 125 11.70 -5.55 -3.99
C PHE A 125 12.98 -6.13 -4.64
N ALA A 126 12.97 -7.42 -4.97
CA ALA A 126 14.07 -8.09 -5.66
C ALA A 126 14.41 -7.48 -7.03
N GLU A 127 13.42 -6.95 -7.75
CA GLU A 127 13.64 -6.30 -9.06
C GLU A 127 14.20 -4.89 -8.91
N LEU A 128 13.81 -4.17 -7.85
CA LEU A 128 14.34 -2.85 -7.52
C LEU A 128 15.84 -2.95 -7.21
N THR A 129 16.24 -3.90 -6.36
CA THR A 129 17.66 -4.10 -6.00
C THR A 129 18.50 -4.69 -7.14
N SER A 130 17.89 -5.48 -8.03
CA SER A 130 18.58 -5.98 -9.23
C SER A 130 18.85 -4.88 -10.26
N SER A 131 18.09 -3.78 -10.22
CA SER A 131 18.31 -2.62 -11.09
C SER A 131 19.30 -1.59 -10.51
N GLU A 132 19.49 -1.59 -9.19
CA GLU A 132 20.51 -0.80 -8.48
C GLU A 132 21.82 -1.60 -8.33
N GLY A 133 22.48 -1.86 -9.46
CA GLY A 133 23.91 -2.08 -9.44
C GLY A 133 24.65 -0.77 -9.12
N GLY A 134 24.74 -0.39 -7.84
CA GLY A 134 25.55 0.77 -7.45
C GLY A 134 25.28 1.37 -6.07
N GLU A 135 25.98 0.82 -5.08
CA GLU A 135 26.51 1.49 -3.89
C GLU A 135 25.63 1.72 -2.64
N LEU A 136 26.28 1.37 -1.53
CA LEU A 136 25.87 1.32 -0.13
C LEU A 136 25.72 2.71 0.51
#